data_AF-A0A3S9P600-F1
#
_entry.id   AF-A0A3S9P600-F1
#
_cell.length_a   1.000
_cell.length_b   1.000
_cell.length_c   1.000
_cell.angle_alpha   90.00
_cell.angle_beta   90.00
_cell.angle_gamma   90.00
#
_symmetry.space_group_name_H-M   'P 1'
#
loop_
_entity.id
_entity.type
_entity.pdbx_description
1 polymer ?
#
loop_
_entity_poly.entity_id
_entity_poly.type
_entity_poly.pdbx_seq_one_letter_code
_entity_poly.pdbx_strand_id
1 'polypeptide(L)'
;MTFNKYRSLLAAGAIALLSACTTEVDDFVTAGGSSSDGTPVDYTTYVALGNSLTSGYTDGAWVASAQVNSYPQLIARSLQEAGLGAKDFKQPLVSNSGKAYFGQQLILTDSGPGGLPKIDVGTSRAADNITAGMYHNMAVPGIRAIDMAVPGYGQANSNYGYFSSAATSTVLNDAIAAVPTFFSVWLGANDVLGFATKGGSLGPNNILNATAITPQSAYEQAMEGVLDGMMNNGAKGVILNVPDITEAAVFNTTPNTLEKMLAANKMELTEDFIVLVNGYLANAFDPVIAQGVEDNIKAAITKVLTPIAAIGNVNIVAYSVNVIQTAGGDVTDATLLATTVVHSTAFLTAKGTGASDADAKAAADAVVASEEGQTQIAQLVAFNINATWATYTGTETEVNTVYSSIDPAVIEGTVASTTASFKAAGYYPVFSLESNQLPVYDATSPTMMRVPAEGTLVSLLALSKARELGELILTGGDLDITKLKDYLPVIDNTTGTYEFLEKGDVDDVASAIDGYNAYLKQEASDRGLAYVDTEAIMSEAHDGGIIIDGVTYTTTYLSGNLFSLDGAHLTQRGYAVIGNYTLQAINAKYGAKLPQIQQNDFPVVETTVVPTPAAAN
;
A
#
# COMPACT_ATOMS: atom_id res chain seq x y z
N MET A 1 44.40 -68.54 -9.93
CA MET A 1 44.86 -67.67 -11.05
C MET A 1 43.74 -67.42 -12.09
N THR A 2 42.52 -67.13 -11.66
CA THR A 2 41.35 -67.06 -12.56
C THR A 2 40.66 -65.70 -12.62
N PHE A 3 40.97 -64.77 -11.71
CA PHE A 3 40.35 -63.42 -11.70
C PHE A 3 41.02 -62.39 -12.62
N ASN A 4 42.29 -62.59 -13.02
CA ASN A 4 42.98 -61.63 -13.90
C ASN A 4 42.59 -61.74 -15.38
N LYS A 5 41.94 -62.82 -15.81
CA LYS A 5 41.57 -63.01 -17.24
C LYS A 5 40.27 -62.30 -17.65
N TYR A 6 39.46 -61.80 -16.71
CA TYR A 6 38.15 -61.20 -17.01
C TYR A 6 38.07 -59.70 -16.72
N ARG A 7 39.15 -59.07 -16.23
CA ARG A 7 39.16 -57.61 -15.95
C ARG A 7 38.92 -56.78 -17.21
N SER A 8 39.45 -57.21 -18.35
CA SER A 8 39.25 -56.54 -19.63
C SER A 8 37.83 -56.74 -20.19
N LEU A 9 37.19 -57.88 -19.91
CA LEU A 9 35.81 -58.18 -20.32
C LEU A 9 34.78 -57.46 -19.43
N LEU A 10 35.04 -57.34 -18.13
CA LEU A 10 34.22 -56.56 -17.20
C LEU A 10 34.36 -55.05 -17.45
N ALA A 11 35.56 -54.56 -17.77
CA ALA A 11 35.78 -53.18 -18.18
C ALA A 11 35.13 -52.86 -19.54
N ALA A 12 35.23 -53.77 -20.52
CA ALA A 12 34.55 -53.62 -21.81
C ALA A 12 33.02 -53.68 -21.68
N GLY A 13 32.48 -54.53 -20.80
CA GLY A 13 31.05 -54.59 -20.49
C GLY A 13 30.53 -53.33 -19.78
N ALA A 14 31.31 -52.77 -18.85
CA ALA A 14 30.97 -51.49 -18.19
C ALA A 14 31.02 -50.30 -19.16
N ILE A 15 31.98 -50.27 -20.09
CA ILE A 15 32.07 -49.23 -21.13
C ILE A 15 30.93 -49.37 -22.16
N ALA A 16 30.53 -50.60 -22.51
CA ALA A 16 29.39 -50.85 -23.39
C ALA A 16 28.04 -50.47 -22.75
N LEU A 17 27.89 -50.64 -21.43
CA LEU A 17 26.71 -50.19 -20.67
C LEU A 17 26.64 -48.66 -20.51
N LEU A 18 27.78 -47.97 -20.49
CA LEU A 18 27.86 -46.50 -20.46
C LEU A 18 27.67 -45.84 -21.85
N SER A 19 27.80 -46.62 -22.94
CA SER A 19 27.61 -46.15 -24.33
C SER A 19 26.29 -46.60 -24.96
N ALA A 20 25.49 -47.41 -24.25
CA ALA A 20 24.15 -47.81 -24.67
C ALA A 20 23.05 -46.78 -24.32
N CYS A 21 23.39 -45.74 -23.55
CA CYS A 21 22.56 -44.54 -23.47
C CYS A 21 22.92 -43.62 -24.64
N THR A 22 22.47 -43.95 -25.86
CA THR A 22 22.20 -42.87 -26.81
C THR A 22 21.09 -42.05 -26.18
N THR A 23 21.41 -40.83 -25.72
CA THR A 23 20.38 -39.82 -25.51
C THR A 23 19.67 -39.67 -26.85
N GLU A 24 18.51 -40.31 -27.00
CA GLU A 24 17.54 -39.84 -27.97
C GLU A 24 17.14 -38.45 -27.45
N VAL A 25 17.80 -37.44 -27.99
CA VAL A 25 17.26 -36.09 -27.93
C VAL A 25 16.09 -36.16 -28.90
N ASP A 26 14.88 -36.36 -28.37
CA ASP A 26 13.69 -36.12 -29.17
C ASP A 26 13.82 -34.70 -29.71
N ASP A 27 13.96 -34.56 -31.02
CA ASP A 27 13.95 -33.26 -31.66
C ASP A 27 12.67 -32.55 -31.23
N PHE A 28 12.79 -31.35 -30.67
CA PHE A 28 11.63 -30.57 -30.27
C PHE A 28 10.82 -30.21 -31.53
N VAL A 29 9.75 -30.97 -31.79
CA VAL A 29 8.80 -30.69 -32.87
C VAL A 29 7.66 -29.86 -32.31
N THR A 30 7.47 -28.67 -32.88
CA THR A 30 6.39 -27.76 -32.50
C THR A 30 5.02 -28.34 -32.88
N ALA A 31 4.00 -27.99 -32.10
CA ALA A 31 2.62 -28.45 -32.32
C ALA A 31 1.63 -27.40 -31.81
N GLY A 32 0.54 -27.16 -32.55
CA GLY A 32 -0.50 -26.18 -32.16
C GLY A 32 -1.49 -26.69 -31.10
N GLY A 33 -1.57 -28.01 -30.92
CA GLY A 33 -2.51 -28.61 -29.97
C GLY A 33 -3.98 -28.52 -30.43
N SER A 34 -4.90 -28.87 -29.53
CA SER A 34 -6.34 -28.87 -29.73
C SER A 34 -7.08 -28.61 -28.41
N SER A 35 -8.29 -28.05 -28.48
CA SER A 35 -9.16 -27.93 -27.30
C SER A 35 -9.70 -29.28 -26.83
N SER A 36 -10.36 -29.29 -25.67
CA SER A 36 -10.93 -30.49 -25.04
C SER A 36 -11.94 -31.24 -25.91
N ASP A 37 -12.57 -30.57 -26.86
CA ASP A 37 -13.48 -31.14 -27.86
C ASP A 37 -12.76 -31.71 -29.10
N GLY A 38 -11.43 -31.64 -29.16
CA GLY A 38 -10.61 -32.11 -30.27
C GLY A 38 -10.44 -31.09 -31.41
N THR A 39 -10.98 -29.87 -31.28
CA THR A 39 -10.82 -28.82 -32.29
C THR A 39 -9.39 -28.26 -32.26
N PRO A 40 -8.65 -28.21 -33.40
CA PRO A 40 -7.34 -27.57 -33.44
C PRO A 40 -7.40 -26.11 -32.99
N VAL A 41 -6.41 -25.67 -32.21
CA VAL A 41 -6.34 -24.27 -31.76
C VAL A 41 -5.76 -23.39 -32.88
N ASP A 42 -6.44 -22.29 -33.19
CA ASP A 42 -6.04 -21.34 -34.21
C ASP A 42 -5.37 -20.10 -33.60
N TYR A 43 -4.06 -19.94 -33.82
CA TYR A 43 -3.27 -18.81 -33.32
C TYR A 43 -3.04 -17.71 -34.36
N THR A 44 -3.72 -17.75 -35.51
CA THR A 44 -3.48 -16.81 -36.62
C THR A 44 -3.63 -15.36 -36.19
N THR A 45 -4.70 -15.03 -35.46
CA THR A 45 -4.94 -13.71 -34.87
C THR A 45 -4.92 -13.78 -33.36
N TYR A 46 -3.75 -13.51 -32.78
CA TYR A 46 -3.57 -13.40 -31.34
C TYR A 46 -3.84 -11.96 -30.86
N VAL A 47 -4.77 -11.79 -29.92
CA VAL A 47 -5.10 -10.49 -29.29
C VAL A 47 -4.90 -10.56 -27.78
N ALA A 48 -4.19 -9.59 -27.20
CA ALA A 48 -3.96 -9.51 -25.77
C ALA A 48 -4.75 -8.35 -25.15
N LEU A 49 -5.44 -8.63 -24.05
CA LEU A 49 -6.19 -7.69 -23.24
C LEU A 49 -5.57 -7.58 -21.87
N GLY A 50 -5.46 -6.37 -21.35
CA GLY A 50 -4.96 -6.18 -20.00
C GLY A 50 -4.61 -4.75 -19.68
N ASN A 51 -3.81 -4.60 -18.64
CA ASN A 51 -3.37 -3.32 -18.13
C ASN A 51 -1.89 -3.04 -18.44
N SER A 52 -1.22 -2.24 -17.61
CA SER A 52 0.19 -1.91 -17.74
C SER A 52 1.13 -3.13 -17.73
N LEU A 53 0.78 -4.19 -16.98
CA LEU A 53 1.52 -5.47 -16.98
C LEU A 53 1.39 -6.24 -18.30
N THR A 54 0.42 -5.88 -19.14
CA THR A 54 0.24 -6.46 -20.48
C THR A 54 0.79 -5.55 -21.58
N SER A 55 0.77 -4.24 -21.35
CA SER A 55 1.20 -3.25 -22.34
C SER A 55 2.72 -3.14 -22.47
N GLY A 56 3.49 -3.74 -21.55
CA GLY A 56 4.95 -3.60 -21.47
C GLY A 56 5.42 -2.32 -20.78
N TYR A 57 4.64 -1.84 -19.81
CA TYR A 57 5.03 -0.72 -18.95
C TYR A 57 6.18 -1.14 -18.03
N THR A 58 7.21 -0.33 -17.87
CA THR A 58 8.34 -0.63 -16.98
C THR A 58 8.95 0.67 -16.50
N ASP A 59 9.63 0.63 -15.35
CA ASP A 59 10.44 1.74 -14.86
C ASP A 59 9.65 3.06 -14.83
N GLY A 60 8.38 3.01 -14.43
CA GLY A 60 7.54 4.20 -14.31
C GLY A 60 7.02 4.78 -15.62
N ALA A 61 7.30 4.17 -16.79
CA ALA A 61 6.82 4.66 -18.08
C ALA A 61 6.38 3.58 -19.10
N TRP A 62 5.57 4.03 -20.06
CA TRP A 62 5.23 3.27 -21.25
C TRP A 62 6.14 3.69 -22.40
N VAL A 63 7.10 2.84 -22.77
CA VAL A 63 8.15 3.13 -23.76
C VAL A 63 8.33 1.99 -24.77
N ALA A 64 8.56 2.34 -26.03
CA ALA A 64 8.73 1.37 -27.11
C ALA A 64 9.86 0.35 -26.84
N SER A 65 10.96 0.78 -26.22
CA SER A 65 12.11 -0.09 -25.86
C SER A 65 11.71 -1.25 -24.95
N ALA A 66 10.73 -1.05 -24.09
CA ALA A 66 10.20 -2.09 -23.21
C ALA A 66 8.99 -2.81 -23.79
N GLN A 67 8.12 -2.10 -24.53
CA GLN A 67 6.93 -2.69 -25.17
C GLN A 67 7.28 -3.83 -26.13
N VAL A 68 8.43 -3.75 -26.80
CA VAL A 68 8.91 -4.84 -27.67
C VAL A 68 9.27 -6.12 -26.90
N ASN A 69 9.32 -6.06 -25.57
CA ASN A 69 9.58 -7.18 -24.68
C ASN A 69 8.40 -7.40 -23.70
N SER A 70 7.22 -6.88 -24.00
CA SER A 70 5.98 -7.23 -23.29
C SER A 70 5.68 -8.72 -23.43
N TYR A 71 5.08 -9.34 -22.40
CA TYR A 71 4.78 -10.78 -22.46
C TYR A 71 3.92 -11.18 -23.68
N PRO A 72 2.93 -10.38 -24.17
CA PRO A 72 2.20 -10.72 -25.38
C PRO A 72 3.08 -10.70 -26.63
N GLN A 73 3.99 -9.73 -26.74
CA GLN A 73 4.93 -9.67 -27.86
C GLN A 73 5.85 -10.88 -27.89
N LEU A 74 6.27 -11.38 -26.72
CA LEU A 74 7.12 -12.55 -26.61
C LEU A 74 6.35 -13.83 -26.95
N ILE A 75 5.09 -13.97 -26.51
CA ILE A 75 4.20 -15.07 -26.93
C ILE A 75 4.01 -15.06 -28.46
N ALA A 76 3.77 -13.88 -29.04
CA ALA A 76 3.62 -13.74 -30.48
C ALA A 76 4.89 -14.21 -31.23
N ARG A 77 6.09 -13.90 -30.72
CA ARG A 77 7.36 -14.42 -31.27
C ARG A 77 7.42 -15.95 -31.18
N SER A 78 7.11 -16.56 -30.03
CA SER A 78 7.08 -18.03 -29.90
C SER A 78 6.09 -18.69 -30.87
N LEU A 79 4.92 -18.08 -31.11
CA LEU A 79 3.94 -18.56 -32.09
C LEU A 79 4.46 -18.46 -33.54
N GLN A 80 5.17 -17.38 -33.86
CA GLN A 80 5.81 -17.17 -35.16
C GLN A 80 6.94 -18.17 -35.38
N GLU A 81 7.80 -18.39 -34.38
CA GLU A 81 8.89 -19.36 -34.39
C GLU A 81 8.36 -20.79 -34.58
N ALA A 82 7.22 -21.11 -33.96
CA ALA A 82 6.54 -22.37 -34.14
C ALA A 82 5.84 -22.52 -35.50
N GLY A 83 5.74 -21.44 -36.29
CA GLY A 83 5.03 -21.40 -37.57
C GLY A 83 3.50 -21.47 -37.44
N LEU A 84 2.94 -21.14 -36.27
CA LEU A 84 1.52 -21.36 -35.94
C LEU A 84 0.63 -20.13 -36.13
N GLY A 85 1.17 -18.91 -36.10
CA GLY A 85 0.35 -17.70 -36.25
C GLY A 85 1.01 -16.42 -35.78
N ALA A 86 0.18 -15.43 -35.45
CA ALA A 86 0.57 -14.11 -34.93
C ALA A 86 1.58 -13.31 -35.79
N LYS A 87 1.66 -13.55 -37.10
CA LYS A 87 2.68 -12.96 -38.01
C LYS A 87 2.68 -11.43 -38.03
N ASP A 88 1.51 -10.82 -37.85
CA ASP A 88 1.32 -9.36 -37.91
C ASP A 88 1.00 -8.77 -36.53
N PHE A 89 1.51 -9.36 -35.44
CA PHE A 89 1.26 -8.85 -34.08
C PHE A 89 1.71 -7.39 -33.96
N LYS A 90 0.77 -6.50 -33.62
CA LYS A 90 0.92 -5.04 -33.61
C LYS A 90 0.67 -4.50 -32.22
N GLN A 91 1.49 -3.55 -31.80
CA GLN A 91 1.37 -2.86 -30.51
C GLN A 91 1.39 -1.35 -30.71
N PRO A 92 0.68 -0.56 -29.87
CA PRO A 92 0.72 0.89 -29.90
C PRO A 92 2.04 1.42 -29.32
N LEU A 93 3.14 1.33 -30.09
CA LEU A 93 4.49 1.70 -29.63
C LEU A 93 4.61 3.20 -29.35
N VAL A 94 5.15 3.54 -28.18
CA VAL A 94 5.39 4.91 -27.72
C VAL A 94 6.88 5.24 -27.86
N SER A 95 7.22 5.97 -28.92
CA SER A 95 8.62 6.29 -29.28
C SER A 95 9.26 7.38 -28.40
N ASN A 96 8.47 8.17 -27.66
CA ASN A 96 8.96 9.17 -26.72
C ASN A 96 8.10 9.15 -25.45
N SER A 97 8.64 8.65 -24.33
CA SER A 97 8.04 8.83 -22.99
C SER A 97 8.21 10.26 -22.50
N GLY A 98 7.53 10.62 -21.39
CA GLY A 98 7.68 11.93 -20.77
C GLY A 98 6.49 12.89 -20.94
N LYS A 99 5.43 12.47 -21.64
CA LYS A 99 4.14 13.18 -21.59
C LYS A 99 3.42 12.87 -20.28
N ALA A 100 2.50 13.75 -19.88
CA ALA A 100 1.70 13.57 -18.65
C ALA A 100 1.05 12.19 -18.51
N TYR A 101 0.78 11.49 -19.61
CA TYR A 101 -0.01 10.26 -19.63
C TYR A 101 0.80 8.97 -19.81
N PHE A 102 2.04 9.02 -20.29
CA PHE A 102 2.90 7.84 -20.54
C PHE A 102 3.88 7.55 -19.41
N GLY A 103 3.72 8.24 -18.27
CA GLY A 103 4.62 8.11 -17.14
C GLY A 103 5.94 8.86 -17.30
N GLN A 104 6.67 8.93 -16.20
CA GLN A 104 8.03 9.46 -16.15
C GLN A 104 8.97 8.27 -16.03
N GLN A 105 9.81 8.08 -17.05
CA GLN A 105 10.75 6.97 -17.05
C GLN A 105 11.78 7.17 -15.94
N LEU A 106 11.98 6.13 -15.14
CA LEU A 106 12.97 6.04 -14.10
C LEU A 106 14.25 5.43 -14.68
N ILE A 107 15.39 5.92 -14.22
CA ILE A 107 16.72 5.35 -14.48
C ILE A 107 17.44 5.13 -13.16
N LEU A 108 18.35 4.17 -13.11
CA LEU A 108 19.18 3.96 -11.93
C LEU A 108 20.36 4.95 -11.96
N THR A 109 20.50 5.74 -10.89
CA THR A 109 21.60 6.70 -10.70
C THR A 109 22.45 6.29 -9.49
N ASP A 110 23.58 6.96 -9.27
CA ASP A 110 24.43 6.77 -8.07
C ASP A 110 23.68 7.08 -6.76
N SER A 111 22.58 7.84 -6.83
CA SER A 111 21.70 8.16 -5.69
C SER A 111 20.47 7.24 -5.61
N GLY A 112 20.39 6.21 -6.45
CA GLY A 112 19.22 5.34 -6.60
C GLY A 112 18.35 5.70 -7.81
N PRO A 113 17.12 5.17 -7.89
CA PRO A 113 16.19 5.44 -8.98
C PRO A 113 15.85 6.94 -9.08
N GLY A 114 16.05 7.52 -10.26
CA GLY A 114 15.77 8.93 -10.54
C GLY A 114 14.96 9.08 -11.83
N GLY A 115 13.99 10.00 -11.82
CA GLY A 115 13.16 10.26 -12.99
C GLY A 115 13.90 11.04 -14.08
N LEU A 116 13.82 10.56 -15.32
CA LEU A 116 14.21 11.33 -16.49
C LEU A 116 13.31 12.58 -16.64
N PRO A 117 13.82 13.68 -17.20
CA PRO A 117 13.00 14.85 -17.47
C PRO A 117 11.75 14.48 -18.27
N LYS A 118 10.58 14.95 -17.82
CA LYS A 118 9.35 14.83 -18.61
C LYS A 118 9.51 15.66 -19.88
N ILE A 119 9.66 14.99 -21.02
CA ILE A 119 9.69 15.66 -22.32
C ILE A 119 8.24 15.87 -22.76
N ASP A 120 7.78 17.12 -22.69
CA ASP A 120 6.48 17.52 -23.25
C ASP A 120 6.57 17.59 -24.77
N VAL A 121 6.44 16.44 -25.42
CA VAL A 121 6.20 16.38 -26.86
C VAL A 121 4.71 16.58 -27.07
N GLY A 122 4.28 17.53 -27.90
CA GLY A 122 2.85 17.68 -28.23
C GLY A 122 2.31 16.38 -28.84
N THR A 123 1.27 15.77 -28.25
CA THR A 123 0.50 14.73 -28.97
C THR A 123 -0.41 15.47 -29.91
N SER A 124 -0.08 15.53 -31.20
CA SER A 124 -1.17 15.40 -32.16
C SER A 124 -1.89 14.11 -31.80
N ARG A 125 -3.21 14.19 -31.59
CA ARG A 125 -4.11 13.04 -31.72
C ARG A 125 -3.69 12.39 -33.03
N ALA A 126 -2.96 11.27 -32.98
CA ALA A 126 -2.40 10.70 -34.19
C ALA A 126 -3.56 10.11 -34.97
N ALA A 127 -4.21 10.94 -35.79
CA ALA A 127 -4.97 10.47 -36.93
C ALA A 127 -4.10 9.50 -37.77
N ASP A 128 -2.78 9.63 -37.68
CA ASP A 128 -1.76 8.74 -38.25
C ASP A 128 -1.73 7.31 -37.68
N ASN A 129 -2.24 7.05 -36.45
CA ASN A 129 -2.30 5.70 -35.89
C ASN A 129 -3.61 4.94 -36.24
N ILE A 130 -4.70 5.66 -36.56
CA ILE A 130 -5.94 5.05 -37.09
C ILE A 130 -5.67 4.41 -38.48
N THR A 131 -4.68 4.91 -39.21
CA THR A 131 -4.20 4.35 -40.48
C THR A 131 -3.34 3.08 -40.36
N ALA A 132 -2.90 2.68 -39.15
CA ALA A 132 -2.01 1.52 -38.95
C ALA A 132 -2.73 0.15 -38.96
N GLY A 133 -4.08 0.16 -38.97
CA GLY A 133 -4.91 -1.04 -38.76
C GLY A 133 -5.12 -1.35 -37.27
N MET A 134 -5.87 -2.41 -36.98
CA MET A 134 -6.16 -2.81 -35.59
C MET A 134 -4.89 -3.29 -34.87
N TYR A 135 -4.73 -2.89 -33.60
CA TYR A 135 -3.67 -3.39 -32.75
C TYR A 135 -4.06 -4.76 -32.16
N HIS A 136 -3.05 -5.56 -31.86
CA HIS A 136 -3.20 -6.89 -31.28
C HIS A 136 -2.93 -6.87 -29.78
N ASN A 137 -1.95 -6.08 -29.32
CA ASN A 137 -1.86 -5.73 -27.91
C ASN A 137 -2.78 -4.55 -27.63
N MET A 138 -3.96 -4.85 -27.09
CA MET A 138 -5.01 -3.88 -26.74
C MET A 138 -4.95 -3.47 -25.26
N ALA A 139 -3.83 -3.75 -24.59
CA ALA A 139 -3.67 -3.42 -23.19
C ALA A 139 -3.53 -1.92 -22.94
N VAL A 140 -4.17 -1.44 -21.88
CA VAL A 140 -4.25 -0.02 -21.52
C VAL A 140 -3.69 0.18 -20.11
N PRO A 141 -2.54 0.87 -19.93
CA PRO A 141 -2.07 1.24 -18.60
C PRO A 141 -3.14 1.93 -17.75
N GLY A 142 -3.30 1.46 -16.52
CA GLY A 142 -4.29 1.97 -15.54
C GLY A 142 -5.73 1.50 -15.74
N ILE A 143 -6.04 0.67 -16.75
CA ILE A 143 -7.42 0.19 -16.96
C ILE A 143 -7.83 -0.86 -15.91
N ARG A 144 -9.08 -0.78 -15.45
CA ARG A 144 -9.76 -1.80 -14.63
C ARG A 144 -10.63 -2.70 -15.49
N ALA A 145 -11.03 -3.86 -14.99
CA ALA A 145 -11.92 -4.76 -15.72
C ALA A 145 -13.23 -4.06 -16.14
N ILE A 146 -13.83 -3.30 -15.21
CA ILE A 146 -15.09 -2.57 -15.43
C ILE A 146 -15.00 -1.43 -16.45
N ASP A 147 -13.79 -1.00 -16.82
CA ASP A 147 -13.59 0.10 -17.76
C ASP A 147 -13.51 -0.38 -19.23
N MET A 148 -13.34 -1.68 -19.47
CA MET A 148 -13.14 -2.28 -20.81
C MET A 148 -14.26 -1.98 -21.80
N ALA A 149 -15.49 -1.87 -21.31
CA ALA A 149 -16.69 -1.69 -22.10
C ALA A 149 -17.26 -0.25 -22.01
N VAL A 150 -16.54 0.70 -21.41
CA VAL A 150 -17.02 2.09 -21.23
C VAL A 150 -16.86 2.89 -22.54
N PRO A 151 -17.95 3.37 -23.16
CA PRO A 151 -17.85 4.15 -24.40
C PRO A 151 -17.13 5.48 -24.18
N GLY A 152 -16.14 5.76 -25.01
CA GLY A 152 -15.35 7.00 -24.91
C GLY A 152 -14.36 7.05 -23.75
N TYR A 153 -14.00 5.88 -23.20
CA TYR A 153 -13.01 5.76 -22.12
C TYR A 153 -11.67 6.44 -22.43
N GLY A 154 -11.31 6.60 -23.70
CA GLY A 154 -10.10 7.32 -24.12
C GLY A 154 -10.04 8.78 -23.65
N GLN A 155 -11.17 9.38 -23.26
CA GLN A 155 -11.20 10.71 -22.64
C GLN A 155 -10.84 10.70 -21.14
N ALA A 156 -11.17 9.60 -20.46
CA ALA A 156 -10.82 9.40 -19.04
C ALA A 156 -9.41 8.81 -18.88
N ASN A 157 -8.95 8.03 -19.87
CA ASN A 157 -7.64 7.42 -19.91
C ASN A 157 -6.94 7.73 -21.25
N SER A 158 -6.07 8.73 -21.22
CA SER A 158 -5.30 9.18 -22.38
C SER A 158 -4.39 8.11 -22.99
N ASN A 159 -4.05 7.03 -22.26
CA ASN A 159 -3.31 5.91 -22.84
C ASN A 159 -4.16 5.17 -23.88
N TYR A 160 -5.45 4.94 -23.61
CA TYR A 160 -6.35 4.42 -24.62
C TYR A 160 -6.68 5.47 -25.68
N GLY A 161 -6.85 6.75 -25.27
CA GLY A 161 -7.06 7.85 -26.21
C GLY A 161 -5.94 8.03 -27.25
N TYR A 162 -4.73 7.51 -26.97
CA TYR A 162 -3.62 7.48 -27.91
C TYR A 162 -3.85 6.55 -29.12
N PHE A 163 -4.59 5.45 -28.93
CA PHE A 163 -4.76 4.41 -29.96
C PHE A 163 -6.20 3.93 -30.17
N SER A 164 -7.19 4.57 -29.53
CA SER A 164 -8.61 4.28 -29.71
C SER A 164 -9.05 4.45 -31.16
N SER A 165 -9.85 3.53 -31.69
CA SER A 165 -10.34 3.59 -33.08
C SER A 165 -11.29 4.76 -33.32
N ALA A 166 -12.04 5.19 -32.30
CA ALA A 166 -12.99 6.29 -32.38
C ALA A 166 -13.16 7.01 -31.03
N ALA A 167 -13.71 8.23 -31.04
CA ALA A 167 -13.92 8.99 -29.81
C ALA A 167 -14.91 8.33 -28.83
N THR A 168 -15.76 7.42 -29.32
CA THR A 168 -16.76 6.68 -28.54
C THR A 168 -16.50 5.18 -28.52
N SER A 169 -15.36 4.71 -29.03
CA SER A 169 -15.04 3.28 -28.99
C SER A 169 -14.81 2.82 -27.55
N THR A 170 -14.91 1.50 -27.35
CA THR A 170 -14.53 0.82 -26.13
C THR A 170 -13.31 -0.03 -26.44
N VAL A 171 -12.46 -0.29 -25.42
CA VAL A 171 -11.28 -1.14 -25.60
C VAL A 171 -11.68 -2.53 -26.08
N LEU A 172 -12.77 -3.07 -25.50
CA LEU A 172 -13.31 -4.37 -25.89
C LEU A 172 -13.76 -4.41 -27.35
N ASN A 173 -14.48 -3.40 -27.84
CA ASN A 173 -14.94 -3.39 -29.23
C ASN A 173 -13.78 -3.29 -30.22
N ASP A 174 -12.75 -2.50 -29.90
CA ASP A 174 -11.55 -2.40 -30.74
C ASP A 174 -10.79 -3.73 -30.77
N ALA A 175 -10.75 -4.47 -29.66
CA ALA A 175 -10.14 -5.80 -29.59
C ALA A 175 -10.93 -6.84 -30.39
N ILE A 176 -12.26 -6.83 -30.30
CA ILE A 176 -13.14 -7.71 -31.09
C ILE A 176 -13.01 -7.40 -32.59
N ALA A 177 -12.81 -6.13 -32.96
CA ALA A 177 -12.63 -5.71 -34.34
C ALA A 177 -11.35 -6.25 -34.99
N ALA A 178 -10.38 -6.72 -34.21
CA ALA A 178 -9.22 -7.45 -34.72
C ALA A 178 -9.58 -8.89 -35.16
N VAL A 179 -10.78 -9.39 -34.85
CA VAL A 179 -11.27 -10.75 -35.16
C VAL A 179 -10.34 -11.82 -34.57
N PRO A 180 -10.24 -11.89 -33.23
CA PRO A 180 -9.33 -12.81 -32.55
C PRO A 180 -9.67 -14.28 -32.85
N THR A 181 -8.65 -15.09 -33.04
CA THR A 181 -8.74 -16.56 -33.05
C THR A 181 -8.10 -17.16 -31.79
N PHE A 182 -7.17 -16.42 -31.18
CA PHE A 182 -6.62 -16.70 -29.87
C PHE A 182 -6.51 -15.42 -29.04
N PHE A 183 -6.69 -15.48 -27.72
CA PHE A 183 -6.51 -14.32 -26.85
C PHE A 183 -5.81 -14.62 -25.53
N SER A 184 -5.22 -13.58 -24.94
CA SER A 184 -4.83 -13.57 -23.53
C SER A 184 -5.57 -12.44 -22.82
N VAL A 185 -5.90 -12.65 -21.55
CA VAL A 185 -6.50 -11.61 -20.71
C VAL A 185 -5.86 -11.58 -19.33
N TRP A 186 -5.41 -10.40 -18.91
CA TRP A 186 -4.85 -10.15 -17.57
C TRP A 186 -5.38 -8.82 -17.02
N LEU A 187 -6.50 -8.89 -16.31
CA LEU A 187 -7.24 -7.75 -15.74
C LEU A 187 -7.58 -8.01 -14.28
N GLY A 188 -7.77 -6.94 -13.49
CA GLY A 188 -8.12 -7.02 -12.06
C GLY A 188 -7.09 -6.42 -11.11
N ALA A 189 -5.81 -6.36 -11.48
CA ALA A 189 -4.81 -5.73 -10.60
C ALA A 189 -5.14 -4.25 -10.30
N ASN A 190 -5.55 -3.47 -11.30
CA ASN A 190 -5.95 -2.07 -11.10
C ASN A 190 -7.30 -1.90 -10.37
N ASP A 191 -8.11 -2.95 -10.31
CA ASP A 191 -9.38 -2.94 -9.58
C ASP A 191 -9.16 -2.88 -8.06
N VAL A 192 -7.94 -3.17 -7.58
CA VAL A 192 -7.52 -3.07 -6.17
C VAL A 192 -6.31 -2.15 -5.97
N LEU A 193 -5.38 -2.07 -6.93
CA LEU A 193 -4.13 -1.29 -6.79
C LEU A 193 -4.38 0.20 -6.58
N GLY A 194 -5.39 0.77 -7.25
CA GLY A 194 -5.74 2.18 -7.11
C GLY A 194 -6.23 2.56 -5.71
N PHE A 195 -6.81 1.60 -4.98
CA PHE A 195 -7.19 1.74 -3.58
C PHE A 195 -5.95 1.66 -2.69
N ALA A 196 -5.16 0.59 -2.84
CA ALA A 196 -3.97 0.31 -2.04
C ALA A 196 -2.90 1.42 -2.13
N THR A 197 -2.58 1.86 -3.35
CA THR A 197 -1.53 2.89 -3.59
C THR A 197 -1.94 4.30 -3.21
N LYS A 198 -3.21 4.53 -2.86
CA LYS A 198 -3.75 5.83 -2.43
C LYS A 198 -4.09 5.88 -0.95
N GLY A 199 -3.57 4.94 -0.15
CA GLY A 199 -3.80 4.90 1.30
C GLY A 199 -5.14 4.30 1.71
N GLY A 200 -5.74 3.46 0.87
CA GLY A 200 -6.93 2.69 1.21
C GLY A 200 -8.12 3.56 1.61
N SER A 201 -8.80 3.18 2.69
CA SER A 201 -9.99 3.87 3.23
C SER A 201 -9.70 5.30 3.72
N LEU A 202 -8.45 5.60 4.05
CA LEU A 202 -7.97 6.93 4.43
C LEU A 202 -7.62 7.81 3.22
N GLY A 203 -7.61 7.24 2.01
CA GLY A 203 -7.32 7.89 0.74
C GLY A 203 -8.32 8.96 0.29
N PRO A 204 -7.98 9.74 -0.76
CA PRO A 204 -8.88 10.72 -1.32
C PRO A 204 -9.94 9.96 -2.12
N ASN A 205 -11.17 9.91 -1.58
CA ASN A 205 -12.45 9.49 -2.20
C ASN A 205 -13.13 8.22 -1.64
N ASN A 206 -13.31 8.18 -0.32
CA ASN A 206 -14.10 7.14 0.39
C ASN A 206 -15.58 7.00 -0.09
N ILE A 207 -16.18 8.00 -0.75
CA ILE A 207 -17.65 7.99 -0.95
C ILE A 207 -18.10 7.93 -2.43
N LEU A 208 -17.30 8.37 -3.41
CA LEU A 208 -17.74 8.46 -4.82
C LEU A 208 -16.55 8.37 -5.82
N ASN A 209 -16.54 7.35 -6.69
CA ASN A 209 -15.78 7.21 -7.95
C ASN A 209 -14.28 6.80 -7.96
N ALA A 210 -13.98 5.85 -8.86
CA ALA A 210 -12.70 5.50 -9.51
C ALA A 210 -11.51 4.95 -8.69
N THR A 211 -11.48 5.04 -7.36
CA THR A 211 -10.34 4.55 -6.53
C THR A 211 -10.73 3.55 -5.44
N ALA A 212 -12.03 3.23 -5.32
CA ALA A 212 -12.47 2.13 -4.48
C ALA A 212 -12.14 0.78 -5.13
N ILE A 213 -11.99 -0.26 -4.30
CA ILE A 213 -11.98 -1.64 -4.76
C ILE A 213 -13.23 -1.88 -5.61
N THR A 214 -13.07 -2.42 -6.82
CA THR A 214 -14.22 -2.77 -7.66
C THR A 214 -15.11 -3.78 -6.91
N PRO A 215 -16.44 -3.60 -6.84
CA PRO A 215 -17.29 -4.61 -6.21
C PRO A 215 -17.26 -5.94 -6.97
N GLN A 216 -17.21 -7.07 -6.26
CA GLN A 216 -17.17 -8.43 -6.83
C GLN A 216 -18.13 -8.61 -8.02
N SER A 217 -19.42 -8.35 -7.82
CA SER A 217 -20.43 -8.50 -8.88
C SER A 217 -20.19 -7.65 -10.13
N ALA A 218 -19.59 -6.45 -9.98
CA ALA A 218 -19.27 -5.59 -11.12
C ALA A 218 -18.04 -6.11 -11.88
N TYR A 219 -17.04 -6.63 -11.15
CA TYR A 219 -15.89 -7.31 -11.73
C TYR A 219 -16.31 -8.54 -12.53
N GLU A 220 -17.13 -9.41 -11.94
CA GLU A 220 -17.67 -10.62 -12.58
C GLU A 220 -18.41 -10.27 -13.88
N GLN A 221 -19.35 -9.32 -13.82
CA GLN A 221 -20.10 -8.88 -15.01
C GLN A 221 -19.19 -8.32 -16.12
N ALA A 222 -18.16 -7.55 -15.75
CA ALA A 222 -17.23 -6.99 -16.72
C ALA A 222 -16.37 -8.09 -17.37
N MET A 223 -15.86 -9.02 -16.58
CA MET A 223 -15.05 -10.14 -17.06
C MET A 223 -15.87 -11.11 -17.91
N GLU A 224 -17.12 -11.41 -17.53
CA GLU A 224 -18.06 -12.18 -18.36
C GLU A 224 -18.20 -11.56 -19.75
N GLY A 225 -18.46 -10.25 -19.81
CA GLY A 225 -18.62 -9.52 -21.07
C GLY A 225 -17.34 -9.50 -21.93
N VAL A 226 -16.16 -9.42 -21.31
CA VAL A 226 -14.87 -9.53 -22.01
C VAL A 226 -14.69 -10.93 -22.59
N LEU A 227 -14.92 -11.98 -21.80
CA LEU A 227 -14.73 -13.37 -22.22
C LEU A 227 -15.72 -13.76 -23.32
N ASP A 228 -17.01 -13.42 -23.16
CA ASP A 228 -18.02 -13.63 -24.19
C ASP A 228 -17.66 -12.90 -25.49
N GLY A 229 -17.29 -11.63 -25.39
CA GLY A 229 -16.91 -10.81 -26.53
C GLY A 229 -15.77 -11.41 -27.35
N MET A 230 -14.71 -11.86 -26.68
CA MET A 230 -13.53 -12.45 -27.33
C MET A 230 -13.80 -13.85 -27.87
N MET A 231 -14.64 -14.65 -27.21
CA MET A 231 -14.96 -16.02 -27.61
C MET A 231 -16.09 -16.13 -28.65
N ASN A 232 -16.78 -15.03 -28.97
CA ASN A 232 -17.94 -15.04 -29.89
C ASN A 232 -17.67 -15.69 -31.26
N ASN A 233 -16.43 -15.66 -31.75
CA ASN A 233 -16.03 -16.29 -33.01
C ASN A 233 -15.28 -17.63 -32.82
N GLY A 234 -15.43 -18.27 -31.66
CA GLY A 234 -14.80 -19.54 -31.31
C GLY A 234 -13.34 -19.43 -30.86
N ALA A 235 -12.86 -18.21 -30.59
CA ALA A 235 -11.49 -18.00 -30.14
C ALA A 235 -11.20 -18.79 -28.85
N LYS A 236 -10.02 -19.40 -28.79
CA LYS A 236 -9.49 -19.98 -27.56
C LYS A 236 -8.60 -18.96 -26.87
N GLY A 237 -8.16 -19.24 -25.65
CA GLY A 237 -7.33 -18.26 -24.96
C GLY A 237 -6.75 -18.72 -23.64
N VAL A 238 -6.16 -17.74 -22.96
CA VAL A 238 -5.54 -17.91 -21.64
C VAL A 238 -5.98 -16.77 -20.72
N ILE A 239 -6.39 -17.14 -19.50
CA ILE A 239 -6.69 -16.21 -18.42
C ILE A 239 -5.49 -16.22 -17.47
N LEU A 240 -5.00 -15.04 -17.14
CA LEU A 240 -4.07 -14.82 -16.04
C LEU A 240 -4.87 -14.22 -14.89
N ASN A 241 -4.81 -14.83 -13.70
CA ASN A 241 -5.54 -14.31 -12.53
C ASN A 241 -4.89 -13.03 -11.97
N VAL A 242 -5.43 -12.50 -10.89
CA VAL A 242 -4.92 -11.28 -10.26
C VAL A 242 -3.82 -11.66 -9.26
N PRO A 243 -2.58 -11.17 -9.41
CA PRO A 243 -1.54 -11.41 -8.42
C PRO A 243 -1.84 -10.64 -7.13
N ASP A 244 -1.32 -11.08 -6.00
CA ASP A 244 -1.36 -10.28 -4.77
C ASP A 244 -0.53 -9.00 -4.96
N ILE A 245 -1.22 -7.88 -5.10
CA ILE A 245 -0.59 -6.58 -5.33
C ILE A 245 0.14 -6.07 -4.08
N THR A 246 -0.17 -6.62 -2.90
CA THR A 246 0.43 -6.23 -1.62
C THR A 246 1.80 -6.88 -1.39
N GLU A 247 2.12 -7.94 -2.14
CA GLU A 247 3.44 -8.59 -2.16
C GLU A 247 4.43 -7.92 -3.13
N ALA A 248 3.94 -7.00 -3.97
CA ALA A 248 4.76 -6.26 -4.90
C ALA A 248 5.85 -5.44 -4.18
N ALA A 249 6.96 -5.20 -4.87
CA ALA A 249 8.10 -4.48 -4.30
C ALA A 249 7.69 -3.13 -3.68
N VAL A 250 6.69 -2.45 -4.23
CA VAL A 250 6.16 -1.17 -3.71
C VAL A 250 5.64 -1.23 -2.28
N PHE A 251 5.19 -2.37 -1.78
CA PHE A 251 4.70 -2.55 -0.41
C PHE A 251 5.63 -3.42 0.46
N ASN A 252 6.49 -4.21 -0.16
CA ASN A 252 7.28 -5.24 0.53
C ASN A 252 8.72 -4.80 0.88
N THR A 253 9.18 -3.65 0.40
CA THR A 253 10.58 -3.23 0.62
C THR A 253 10.81 -2.25 1.75
N THR A 254 9.74 -1.88 2.45
CA THR A 254 9.84 -0.91 3.53
C THR A 254 9.68 -1.60 4.88
N PRO A 255 10.60 -1.37 5.82
CA PRO A 255 10.43 -1.84 7.17
C PRO A 255 9.13 -1.30 7.77
N ASN A 256 8.24 -2.21 8.16
CA ASN A 256 7.17 -1.89 9.11
C ASN A 256 7.55 -2.26 10.54
N THR A 257 8.76 -2.79 10.76
CA THR A 257 9.32 -3.14 12.07
C THR A 257 10.78 -2.70 12.20
N LEU A 258 11.26 -2.51 13.44
CA LEU A 258 12.67 -2.24 13.72
C LEU A 258 13.57 -3.35 13.19
N GLU A 259 13.14 -4.61 13.31
CA GLU A 259 13.92 -5.75 12.82
C GLU A 259 14.15 -5.67 11.32
N LYS A 260 13.10 -5.43 10.52
CA LYS A 260 13.24 -5.26 9.07
C LYS A 260 14.11 -4.06 8.71
N MET A 261 14.04 -2.99 9.50
CA MET A 261 14.87 -1.79 9.31
C MET A 261 16.34 -2.07 9.57
N LEU A 262 16.64 -2.81 10.64
CA LEU A 262 18.00 -3.24 10.95
C LEU A 262 18.52 -4.25 9.93
N ALA A 263 17.70 -5.21 9.51
CA ALA A 263 18.06 -6.19 8.49
C ALA A 263 18.44 -5.52 7.16
N ALA A 264 17.70 -4.47 6.74
CA ALA A 264 18.06 -3.65 5.57
C ALA A 264 19.44 -2.97 5.72
N ASN A 265 19.89 -2.72 6.94
CA ASN A 265 21.21 -2.19 7.28
C ASN A 265 22.23 -3.28 7.64
N LYS A 266 21.92 -4.56 7.39
CA LYS A 266 22.75 -5.73 7.74
C LYS A 266 23.05 -5.81 9.25
N MET A 267 22.07 -5.47 10.06
CA MET A 267 22.09 -5.53 11.52
C MET A 267 20.99 -6.43 12.05
N GLU A 268 21.18 -6.96 13.25
CA GLU A 268 20.17 -7.75 13.98
C GLU A 268 19.54 -6.91 15.09
N LEU A 269 18.27 -7.18 15.40
CA LEU A 269 17.58 -6.59 16.54
C LEU A 269 18.06 -7.26 17.84
N THR A 270 18.54 -6.47 18.79
CA THR A 270 19.02 -6.95 20.09
C THR A 270 18.28 -6.26 21.23
N GLU A 271 18.31 -6.87 22.43
CA GLU A 271 17.76 -6.24 23.64
C GLU A 271 18.45 -4.91 23.97
N ASP A 272 19.77 -4.83 23.77
CA ASP A 272 20.52 -3.59 23.97
C ASP A 272 20.04 -2.48 23.02
N PHE A 273 19.70 -2.84 21.77
CA PHE A 273 19.14 -1.89 20.81
C PHE A 273 17.73 -1.44 21.22
N ILE A 274 16.90 -2.35 21.74
CA ILE A 274 15.56 -2.00 22.26
C ILE A 274 15.67 -1.00 23.42
N VAL A 275 16.60 -1.24 24.37
CA VAL A 275 16.84 -0.30 25.48
C VAL A 275 17.29 1.06 24.96
N LEU A 276 18.19 1.09 23.97
CA LEU A 276 18.66 2.32 23.33
C LEU A 276 17.49 3.10 22.71
N VAL A 277 16.67 2.46 21.87
CA VAL A 277 15.57 3.13 21.16
C VAL A 277 14.48 3.60 22.12
N ASN A 278 14.08 2.77 23.09
CA ASN A 278 13.07 3.17 24.07
C ASN A 278 13.56 4.34 24.94
N GLY A 279 14.83 4.33 25.35
CA GLY A 279 15.44 5.45 26.07
C GLY A 279 15.53 6.71 25.22
N TYR A 280 15.83 6.57 23.94
CA TYR A 280 15.87 7.67 22.98
C TYR A 280 14.50 8.34 22.80
N LEU A 281 13.43 7.55 22.63
CA LEU A 281 12.06 8.08 22.59
C LEU A 281 11.63 8.73 23.91
N ALA A 282 11.99 8.15 25.04
CA ALA A 282 11.70 8.73 26.36
C ALA A 282 12.31 10.12 26.52
N ASN A 283 13.57 10.29 26.11
CA ASN A 283 14.23 11.60 26.14
C ASN A 283 13.52 12.64 25.26
N ALA A 284 12.95 12.23 24.12
CA ALA A 284 12.26 13.12 23.20
C ALA A 284 10.84 13.48 23.65
N PHE A 285 10.07 12.52 24.17
CA PHE A 285 8.62 12.67 24.38
C PHE A 285 8.18 12.85 25.83
N ASP A 286 8.91 12.32 26.82
CA ASP A 286 8.51 12.45 28.22
C ASP A 286 8.43 13.94 28.66
N PRO A 287 9.35 14.85 28.25
CA PRO A 287 9.23 16.28 28.55
C PRO A 287 8.00 16.94 27.90
N VAL A 288 7.63 16.51 26.70
CA VAL A 288 6.46 17.03 25.96
C VAL A 288 5.18 16.64 26.67
N ILE A 289 5.08 15.37 27.12
CA ILE A 289 3.93 14.89 27.88
C ILE A 289 3.83 15.62 29.22
N ALA A 290 4.96 15.81 29.92
CA ALA A 290 5.00 16.57 31.17
C ALA A 290 4.49 18.01 30.98
N GLN A 291 4.93 18.70 29.91
CA GLN A 291 4.43 20.03 29.59
C GLN A 291 2.93 20.04 29.27
N GLY A 292 2.44 19.05 28.52
CA GLY A 292 1.00 18.94 28.23
C GLY A 292 0.15 18.71 29.49
N VAL A 293 0.67 17.93 30.46
CA VAL A 293 0.02 17.76 31.78
C VAL A 293 0.01 19.07 32.56
N GLU A 294 1.14 19.78 32.59
CA GLU A 294 1.23 21.11 33.20
C GLU A 294 0.19 22.08 32.63
N ASP A 295 0.11 22.17 31.30
CA ASP A 295 -0.81 23.05 30.59
C ASP A 295 -2.28 22.70 30.92
N ASN A 296 -2.61 21.41 30.97
CA ASN A 296 -3.94 20.94 31.34
C ASN A 296 -4.31 21.28 32.79
N ILE A 297 -3.38 21.10 33.74
CA ILE A 297 -3.58 21.47 35.15
C ILE A 297 -3.78 22.99 35.26
N LYS A 298 -2.93 23.79 34.60
CA LYS A 298 -3.04 25.26 34.58
C LYS A 298 -4.36 25.73 33.95
N ALA A 299 -4.84 25.08 32.89
CA ALA A 299 -6.14 25.36 32.30
C ALA A 299 -7.29 25.06 33.28
N ALA A 300 -7.23 23.94 34.00
CA ALA A 300 -8.22 23.60 35.02
C ALA A 300 -8.25 24.61 36.18
N ILE A 301 -7.07 25.04 36.66
CA ILE A 301 -6.96 26.11 37.67
C ILE A 301 -7.54 27.41 37.12
N THR A 302 -7.15 27.82 35.92
CA THR A 302 -7.62 29.06 35.27
C THR A 302 -9.15 29.10 35.22
N LYS A 303 -9.80 28.00 34.84
CA LYS A 303 -11.26 27.87 34.80
C LYS A 303 -11.92 28.17 36.15
N VAL A 304 -11.29 27.74 37.24
CA VAL A 304 -11.80 27.92 38.61
C VAL A 304 -11.49 29.31 39.18
N LEU A 305 -10.43 29.97 38.70
CA LEU A 305 -10.03 31.31 39.15
C LEU A 305 -10.61 32.45 38.31
N THR A 306 -11.15 32.17 37.12
CA THR A 306 -11.70 33.21 36.22
C THR A 306 -13.00 33.80 36.80
N PRO A 307 -13.11 35.13 36.93
CA PRO A 307 -14.33 35.79 37.39
C PRO A 307 -15.53 35.53 36.48
N ILE A 308 -16.68 35.27 37.09
CA ILE A 308 -17.94 35.00 36.40
C ILE A 308 -18.87 36.20 36.59
N ALA A 309 -19.28 36.84 35.50
CA ALA A 309 -20.12 38.03 35.55
C ALA A 309 -21.50 37.80 36.21
N ALA A 310 -22.10 36.63 35.95
CA ALA A 310 -23.43 36.26 36.45
C ALA A 310 -23.52 36.20 37.99
N ILE A 311 -22.40 36.08 38.68
CA ILE A 311 -22.32 36.00 40.15
C ILE A 311 -21.61 37.22 40.76
N GLY A 312 -21.54 38.33 40.03
CA GLY A 312 -20.99 39.60 40.53
C GLY A 312 -19.49 39.77 40.30
N ASN A 313 -18.95 39.19 39.22
CA ASN A 313 -17.53 39.25 38.86
C ASN A 313 -16.60 38.69 39.94
N VAL A 314 -17.02 37.61 40.59
CA VAL A 314 -16.18 36.80 41.48
C VAL A 314 -15.89 35.46 40.82
N ASN A 315 -14.80 34.81 41.21
CA ASN A 315 -14.49 33.47 40.72
C ASN A 315 -15.36 32.40 41.41
N ILE A 316 -15.35 31.16 40.89
CA ILE A 316 -16.24 30.12 41.41
C ILE A 316 -15.84 29.66 42.82
N VAL A 317 -14.57 29.80 43.20
CA VAL A 317 -14.12 29.49 44.57
C VAL A 317 -14.69 30.50 45.56
N ALA A 318 -14.65 31.80 45.24
CA ALA A 318 -15.20 32.87 46.06
C ALA A 318 -16.71 32.69 46.30
N TYR A 319 -17.43 32.34 45.23
CA TYR A 319 -18.84 32.00 45.32
C TYR A 319 -19.07 30.77 46.22
N SER A 320 -18.28 29.72 46.04
CA SER A 320 -18.38 28.50 46.83
C SER A 320 -18.05 28.70 48.31
N VAL A 321 -17.04 29.53 48.63
CA VAL A 321 -16.71 29.96 49.99
C VAL A 321 -17.89 30.67 50.63
N ASN A 322 -18.57 31.58 49.91
CA ASN A 322 -19.76 32.27 50.42
C ASN A 322 -20.93 31.30 50.67
N VAL A 323 -21.14 30.33 49.79
CA VAL A 323 -22.15 29.26 49.95
C VAL A 323 -21.89 28.46 51.22
N ILE A 324 -20.65 28.01 51.44
CA ILE A 324 -20.27 27.23 52.64
C ILE A 324 -20.47 28.05 53.92
N GLN A 325 -19.99 29.30 53.94
CA GLN A 325 -20.09 30.17 55.13
C GLN A 325 -21.54 30.50 55.49
N THR A 326 -22.39 30.75 54.49
CA THR A 326 -23.83 31.03 54.71
C THR A 326 -24.56 29.80 55.27
N ALA A 327 -24.10 28.61 54.90
CA ALA A 327 -24.59 27.34 55.45
C ALA A 327 -23.96 26.97 56.82
N GLY A 328 -23.02 27.77 57.34
CA GLY A 328 -22.32 27.51 58.59
C GLY A 328 -21.25 26.39 58.52
N GLY A 329 -20.76 26.07 57.32
CA GLY A 329 -19.72 25.06 57.10
C GLY A 329 -18.28 25.57 57.26
N ASP A 330 -17.32 24.64 57.32
CA ASP A 330 -15.89 24.93 57.46
C ASP A 330 -15.20 25.03 56.10
N VAL A 331 -14.74 26.22 55.73
CA VAL A 331 -14.04 26.49 54.46
C VAL A 331 -12.60 25.98 54.44
N THR A 332 -12.08 25.47 55.56
CA THR A 332 -10.76 24.83 55.63
C THR A 332 -10.79 23.36 55.25
N ASP A 333 -11.97 22.74 55.18
CA ASP A 333 -12.16 21.40 54.64
C ASP A 333 -12.06 21.44 53.11
N ALA A 334 -10.91 21.02 52.58
CA ALA A 334 -10.65 20.99 51.14
C ALA A 334 -11.63 20.09 50.37
N THR A 335 -12.12 19.01 50.97
CA THR A 335 -13.10 18.11 50.31
C THR A 335 -14.46 18.78 50.20
N LEU A 336 -14.89 19.45 51.27
CA LEU A 336 -16.13 20.24 51.25
C LEU A 336 -16.05 21.40 50.25
N LEU A 337 -14.91 22.10 50.21
CA LEU A 337 -14.69 23.20 49.27
C LEU A 337 -14.67 22.71 47.82
N ALA A 338 -13.91 21.66 47.52
CA ALA A 338 -13.87 21.04 46.19
C ALA A 338 -15.26 20.58 45.73
N THR A 339 -16.01 19.88 46.59
CA THR A 339 -17.38 19.44 46.33
C THR A 339 -18.30 20.62 46.04
N THR A 340 -18.19 21.70 46.81
CA THR A 340 -19.02 22.89 46.61
C THR A 340 -18.64 23.63 45.33
N VAL A 341 -17.36 23.65 44.94
CA VAL A 341 -16.90 24.22 43.67
C VAL A 341 -17.47 23.45 42.48
N VAL A 342 -17.40 22.12 42.49
CA VAL A 342 -17.98 21.27 41.42
C VAL A 342 -19.49 21.46 41.36
N HIS A 343 -20.18 21.40 42.52
CA HIS A 343 -21.61 21.66 42.59
C HIS A 343 -21.97 23.06 42.05
N SER A 344 -21.28 24.11 42.50
CA SER A 344 -21.57 25.49 42.08
C SER A 344 -21.32 25.69 40.59
N THR A 345 -20.28 25.08 40.05
CA THR A 345 -19.98 25.11 38.60
C THR A 345 -21.12 24.48 37.80
N ALA A 346 -21.57 23.28 38.18
CA ALA A 346 -22.67 22.58 37.52
C ALA A 346 -24.00 23.35 37.66
N PHE A 347 -24.28 23.89 38.85
CA PHE A 347 -25.46 24.69 39.13
C PHE A 347 -25.52 25.93 38.22
N LEU A 348 -24.43 26.71 38.15
CA LEU A 348 -24.37 27.90 37.31
C LEU A 348 -24.44 27.57 35.83
N THR A 349 -23.86 26.44 35.40
CA THR A 349 -23.98 25.96 34.02
C THR A 349 -25.44 25.67 33.67
N ALA A 350 -26.17 24.95 34.52
CA ALA A 350 -27.59 24.68 34.34
C ALA A 350 -28.45 25.96 34.38
N LYS A 351 -28.13 26.90 35.29
CA LYS A 351 -28.77 28.23 35.30
C LYS A 351 -28.54 28.99 34.00
N GLY A 352 -27.33 28.90 33.45
CA GLY A 352 -26.95 29.53 32.17
C GLY A 352 -27.73 29.00 30.97
N THR A 353 -28.23 27.75 31.04
CA THR A 353 -29.09 27.14 30.01
C THR A 353 -30.59 27.34 30.27
N GLY A 354 -30.96 28.13 31.29
CA GLY A 354 -32.35 28.50 31.58
C GLY A 354 -33.06 27.61 32.60
N ALA A 355 -32.35 26.72 33.31
CA ALA A 355 -32.95 25.86 34.32
C ALA A 355 -33.55 26.65 35.50
N SER A 356 -34.64 26.11 36.07
CA SER A 356 -35.16 26.57 37.36
C SER A 356 -34.14 26.31 38.48
N ASP A 357 -34.27 26.96 39.63
CA ASP A 357 -33.35 26.73 40.75
C ASP A 357 -33.41 25.29 41.27
N ALA A 358 -34.60 24.68 41.25
CA ALA A 358 -34.79 23.29 41.64
C ALA A 358 -34.11 22.33 40.65
N ASP A 359 -34.27 22.57 39.34
CA ASP A 359 -33.68 21.73 38.30
C ASP A 359 -32.16 21.89 38.24
N ALA A 360 -31.66 23.13 38.39
CA ALA A 360 -30.22 23.41 38.43
C ALA A 360 -29.56 22.76 39.64
N LYS A 361 -30.23 22.75 40.80
CA LYS A 361 -29.76 22.03 41.98
C LYS A 361 -29.73 20.53 41.75
N ALA A 362 -30.80 19.95 41.22
CA ALA A 362 -30.86 18.52 40.93
C ALA A 362 -29.76 18.09 39.93
N ALA A 363 -29.50 18.90 38.91
CA ALA A 363 -28.42 18.68 37.96
C ALA A 363 -27.03 18.77 38.62
N ALA A 364 -26.80 19.75 39.49
CA ALA A 364 -25.55 19.88 40.22
C ALA A 364 -25.29 18.72 41.19
N ASP A 365 -26.32 18.29 41.94
CA ASP A 365 -26.26 17.12 42.82
C ASP A 365 -25.94 15.85 42.01
N ALA A 366 -26.52 15.70 40.82
CA ALA A 366 -26.25 14.59 39.92
C ALA A 366 -24.81 14.60 39.37
N VAL A 367 -24.26 15.76 39.03
CA VAL A 367 -22.85 15.89 38.61
C VAL A 367 -21.93 15.52 39.76
N VAL A 368 -22.15 16.03 40.98
CA VAL A 368 -21.33 15.67 42.15
C VAL A 368 -21.35 14.16 42.41
N ALA A 369 -22.50 13.50 42.23
CA ALA A 369 -22.64 12.07 42.43
C ALA A 369 -22.07 11.21 41.28
N SER A 370 -21.74 11.81 40.13
CA SER A 370 -21.22 11.07 38.97
C SER A 370 -19.73 10.73 39.14
N GLU A 371 -19.26 9.73 38.39
CA GLU A 371 -17.84 9.37 38.35
C GLU A 371 -16.96 10.55 37.88
N GLU A 372 -17.46 11.32 36.91
CA GLU A 372 -16.80 12.54 36.44
C GLU A 372 -16.71 13.60 37.55
N GLY A 373 -17.79 13.84 38.30
CA GLY A 373 -17.77 14.81 39.38
C GLY A 373 -16.86 14.39 40.55
N GLN A 374 -16.87 13.11 40.92
CA GLN A 374 -15.95 12.57 41.92
C GLN A 374 -14.48 12.72 41.48
N THR A 375 -14.19 12.54 40.19
CA THR A 375 -12.86 12.78 39.62
C THR A 375 -12.46 14.26 39.74
N GLN A 376 -13.35 15.19 39.38
CA GLN A 376 -13.09 16.63 39.51
C GLN A 376 -12.88 17.05 40.97
N ILE A 377 -13.64 16.50 41.92
CA ILE A 377 -13.48 16.76 43.35
C ILE A 377 -12.10 16.29 43.82
N ALA A 378 -11.74 15.04 43.52
CA ALA A 378 -10.44 14.48 43.89
C ALA A 378 -9.28 15.30 43.30
N GLN A 379 -9.41 15.77 42.05
CA GLN A 379 -8.41 16.64 41.41
C GLN A 379 -8.25 17.97 42.14
N LEU A 380 -9.34 18.68 42.46
CA LEU A 380 -9.26 19.95 43.19
C LEU A 380 -8.64 19.78 44.58
N VAL A 381 -8.94 18.68 45.27
CA VAL A 381 -8.30 18.33 46.55
C VAL A 381 -6.81 18.08 46.35
N ALA A 382 -6.42 17.33 45.32
CA ALA A 382 -5.03 17.06 45.00
C ALA A 382 -4.26 18.33 44.60
N PHE A 383 -4.94 19.32 44.02
CA PHE A 383 -4.39 20.65 43.75
C PHE A 383 -4.32 21.56 44.99
N ASN A 384 -4.67 21.03 46.17
CA ASN A 384 -4.66 21.73 47.45
C ASN A 384 -5.56 22.98 47.44
N ILE A 385 -6.77 22.84 46.88
CA ILE A 385 -7.76 23.92 46.87
C ILE A 385 -8.03 24.45 48.28
N ASN A 386 -8.07 25.78 48.42
CA ASN A 386 -8.34 26.43 49.69
C ASN A 386 -8.95 27.83 49.48
N ALA A 387 -9.45 28.42 50.57
CA ALA A 387 -10.18 29.68 50.52
C ALA A 387 -9.37 30.89 50.02
N THR A 388 -8.03 30.84 50.01
CA THR A 388 -7.21 31.95 49.47
C THR A 388 -7.41 32.15 47.98
N TRP A 389 -7.84 31.11 47.25
CA TRP A 389 -8.12 31.20 45.82
C TRP A 389 -9.30 32.13 45.51
N ALA A 390 -10.16 32.42 46.49
CA ALA A 390 -11.32 33.30 46.33
C ALA A 390 -10.96 34.74 45.89
N THR A 391 -9.73 35.19 46.14
CA THR A 391 -9.29 36.55 45.74
C THR A 391 -8.66 36.61 44.36
N TYR A 392 -8.36 35.46 43.75
CA TYR A 392 -7.68 35.42 42.45
C TYR A 392 -8.60 35.75 41.28
N THR A 393 -8.01 36.21 40.20
CA THR A 393 -8.73 36.62 38.98
C THR A 393 -8.36 35.79 37.75
N GLY A 394 -7.54 34.76 37.93
CA GLY A 394 -7.13 33.84 36.86
C GLY A 394 -5.99 34.39 36.00
N THR A 395 -5.24 35.37 36.50
CA THR A 395 -4.03 35.83 35.82
C THR A 395 -2.98 34.72 35.78
N GLU A 396 -2.11 34.73 34.78
CA GLU A 396 -1.04 33.73 34.63
C GLU A 396 -0.16 33.62 35.88
N THR A 397 0.13 34.75 36.54
CA THR A 397 0.90 34.77 37.80
C THR A 397 0.18 34.04 38.94
N GLU A 398 -1.13 34.22 39.08
CA GLU A 398 -1.93 33.54 40.11
C GLU A 398 -2.04 32.05 39.82
N VAL A 399 -2.27 31.69 38.55
CA VAL A 399 -2.34 30.29 38.11
C VAL A 399 -1.00 29.57 38.35
N ASN A 400 0.12 30.21 38.01
CA ASN A 400 1.45 29.69 38.27
C ASN A 400 1.73 29.56 39.78
N THR A 401 1.26 30.51 40.59
CA THR A 401 1.39 30.45 42.06
C THR A 401 0.66 29.24 42.63
N VAL A 402 -0.56 28.97 42.16
CA VAL A 402 -1.32 27.79 42.55
C VAL A 402 -0.63 26.52 42.08
N TYR A 403 -0.24 26.44 40.80
CA TYR A 403 0.43 25.28 40.24
C TYR A 403 1.71 24.91 41.02
N SER A 404 2.56 25.89 41.34
CA SER A 404 3.78 25.67 42.14
C SER A 404 3.52 25.24 43.59
N SER A 405 2.29 25.30 44.08
CA SER A 405 1.91 24.84 45.42
C SER A 405 1.40 23.40 45.46
N ILE A 406 1.17 22.79 44.29
CA ILE A 406 0.74 21.40 44.16
C ILE A 406 1.92 20.49 44.56
N ASP A 407 1.63 19.41 45.28
CA ASP A 407 2.62 18.38 45.61
C ASP A 407 3.24 17.83 44.30
N PRO A 408 4.57 17.89 44.11
CA PRO A 408 5.23 17.32 42.94
C PRO A 408 4.85 15.86 42.67
N ALA A 409 4.59 15.06 43.72
CA ALA A 409 4.18 13.66 43.55
C ALA A 409 2.82 13.50 42.85
N VAL A 410 1.91 14.48 42.99
CA VAL A 410 0.62 14.50 42.26
C VAL A 410 0.86 14.77 40.78
N ILE A 411 1.77 15.70 40.46
CA ILE A 411 2.12 16.03 39.08
C ILE A 411 2.80 14.83 38.43
N GLU A 412 3.82 14.27 39.07
CA GLU A 412 4.54 13.07 38.60
C GLU A 412 3.59 11.87 38.39
N GLY A 413 2.66 11.64 39.32
CA GLY A 413 1.64 10.60 39.19
C GLY A 413 0.70 10.82 37.99
N THR A 414 0.34 12.08 37.73
CA THR A 414 -0.51 12.46 36.58
C THR A 414 0.23 12.28 35.26
N VAL A 415 1.52 12.65 35.20
CA VAL A 415 2.39 12.40 34.04
C VAL A 415 2.50 10.90 33.79
N ALA A 416 2.80 10.09 34.82
CA ALA A 416 2.91 8.65 34.67
C ALA A 416 1.61 7.99 34.17
N SER A 417 0.46 8.42 34.70
CA SER A 417 -0.86 7.92 34.26
C SER A 417 -1.19 8.32 32.82
N THR A 418 -0.84 9.55 32.42
CA THR A 418 -1.02 10.05 31.05
C THR A 418 -0.13 9.27 30.07
N THR A 419 1.15 9.11 30.40
CA THR A 419 2.09 8.32 29.61
C THR A 419 1.63 6.87 29.45
N ALA A 420 1.16 6.23 30.53
CA ALA A 420 0.62 4.88 30.47
C ALA A 420 -0.61 4.78 29.55
N SER A 421 -1.49 5.78 29.58
CA SER A 421 -2.66 5.84 28.71
C SER A 421 -2.28 6.00 27.24
N PHE A 422 -1.28 6.83 26.92
CA PHE A 422 -0.76 6.97 25.57
C PHE A 422 -0.10 5.69 25.06
N LYS A 423 0.65 4.98 25.91
CA LYS A 423 1.23 3.67 25.56
C LYS A 423 0.13 2.64 25.27
N ALA A 424 -0.88 2.55 26.12
CA ALA A 424 -2.00 1.63 25.95
C ALA A 424 -2.83 1.91 24.68
N ALA A 425 -2.96 3.19 24.31
CA ALA A 425 -3.64 3.62 23.09
C ALA A 425 -2.77 3.53 21.82
N GLY A 426 -1.49 3.13 21.93
CA GLY A 426 -0.56 3.08 20.81
C GLY A 426 -0.06 4.46 20.35
N TYR A 427 -0.36 5.54 21.07
CA TYR A 427 0.18 6.88 20.80
C TYR A 427 1.60 7.06 21.30
N TYR A 428 2.07 6.20 22.19
CA TYR A 428 3.48 6.19 22.60
C TYR A 428 4.05 4.79 22.32
N PRO A 429 4.85 4.62 21.24
CA PRO A 429 5.44 3.33 20.91
C PRO A 429 6.40 2.86 22.01
N VAL A 430 6.27 1.58 22.38
CA VAL A 430 7.22 0.87 23.23
C VAL A 430 7.67 -0.36 22.46
N PHE A 431 8.96 -0.42 22.16
CA PHE A 431 9.49 -1.53 21.39
C PHE A 431 9.89 -2.69 22.30
N SER A 432 9.62 -3.90 21.86
CA SER A 432 10.13 -5.16 22.40
C SER A 432 10.52 -6.09 21.25
N LEU A 433 11.15 -7.23 21.52
CA LEU A 433 11.45 -8.21 20.47
C LEU A 433 10.17 -8.72 19.78
N GLU A 434 9.06 -8.78 20.50
CA GLU A 434 7.77 -9.28 20.01
C GLU A 434 6.88 -8.16 19.43
N SER A 435 7.08 -6.91 19.86
CA SER A 435 6.28 -5.75 19.46
C SER A 435 7.20 -4.62 19.04
N ASN A 436 7.66 -4.67 17.78
CA ASN A 436 8.67 -3.76 17.25
C ASN A 436 8.19 -2.95 16.03
N GLN A 437 6.88 -2.78 15.85
CA GLN A 437 6.34 -2.07 14.70
C GLN A 437 6.71 -0.59 14.70
N LEU A 438 7.20 -0.11 13.56
CA LEU A 438 7.55 1.29 13.39
C LEU A 438 6.28 2.15 13.45
N PRO A 439 6.29 3.27 14.21
CA PRO A 439 5.14 4.15 14.28
C PRO A 439 4.93 4.88 12.96
N VAL A 440 3.68 5.29 12.73
CA VAL A 440 3.30 6.21 11.65
C VAL A 440 3.03 7.60 12.24
N TYR A 441 3.14 8.62 11.39
CA TYR A 441 2.73 9.97 11.74
C TYR A 441 1.20 10.06 11.79
N ASP A 442 0.67 10.64 12.86
CA ASP A 442 -0.75 10.89 13.04
C ASP A 442 -0.95 12.25 13.72
N ALA A 443 -1.37 13.26 12.96
CA ALA A 443 -1.60 14.61 13.48
C ALA A 443 -2.73 14.69 14.54
N THR A 444 -3.57 13.67 14.64
CA THR A 444 -4.64 13.58 15.64
C THR A 444 -4.16 12.95 16.96
N SER A 445 -3.01 12.29 16.94
CA SER A 445 -2.38 11.70 18.13
C SER A 445 -1.75 12.78 19.02
N PRO A 446 -1.86 12.68 20.37
CA PRO A 446 -1.23 13.61 21.30
C PRO A 446 0.30 13.72 21.19
N THR A 447 0.96 12.68 20.68
CA THR A 447 2.42 12.62 20.46
C THR A 447 2.79 12.78 18.99
N MET A 448 1.80 12.97 18.12
CA MET A 448 1.93 12.94 16.67
C MET A 448 2.38 11.57 16.08
N MET A 449 2.43 10.54 16.92
CA MET A 449 2.80 9.18 16.55
C MET A 449 1.65 8.21 16.85
N ARG A 450 1.56 7.16 16.05
CA ARG A 450 0.66 6.02 16.32
C ARG A 450 1.36 4.72 15.94
N VAL A 451 1.31 3.72 16.81
CA VAL A 451 1.66 2.34 16.47
C VAL A 451 0.55 1.79 15.58
N PRO A 452 0.82 1.45 14.30
CA PRO A 452 -0.19 0.88 13.44
C PRO A 452 -0.56 -0.55 13.88
N ALA A 453 -1.55 -1.16 13.24
CA ALA A 453 -1.86 -2.57 13.46
C ALA A 453 -0.84 -3.48 12.75
N GLU A 454 -0.64 -4.69 13.29
CA GLU A 454 0.22 -5.70 12.65
C GLU A 454 -0.23 -6.04 11.23
N GLY A 455 0.73 -6.11 10.31
CA GLY A 455 0.47 -6.30 8.88
C GLY A 455 0.10 -5.01 8.13
N THR A 456 0.14 -3.85 8.77
CA THR A 456 0.18 -2.56 8.05
C THR A 456 1.40 -2.54 7.13
N LEU A 457 1.19 -2.18 5.87
CA LEU A 457 2.23 -2.11 4.85
C LEU A 457 2.70 -0.69 4.69
N VAL A 458 4.00 -0.53 4.44
CA VAL A 458 4.61 0.78 4.23
C VAL A 458 5.12 0.82 2.80
N SER A 459 4.77 1.87 2.07
CA SER A 459 5.16 2.05 0.67
C SER A 459 6.66 2.31 0.53
N LEU A 460 7.20 2.07 -0.67
CA LEU A 460 8.56 2.49 -1.08
C LEU A 460 8.85 3.97 -0.80
N LEU A 461 7.85 4.86 -0.85
CA LEU A 461 8.01 6.29 -0.60
C LEU A 461 8.45 6.59 0.83
N ALA A 462 8.03 5.76 1.79
CA ALA A 462 8.42 5.92 3.20
C ALA A 462 9.79 5.29 3.53
N LEU A 463 10.42 4.57 2.59
CA LEU A 463 11.69 3.91 2.84
C LEU A 463 12.81 4.90 3.18
N SER A 464 12.85 6.05 2.53
CA SER A 464 13.85 7.08 2.86
C SER A 464 13.71 7.58 4.29
N LYS A 465 12.46 7.73 4.76
CA LYS A 465 12.15 8.19 6.12
C LYS A 465 12.54 7.16 7.17
N ALA A 466 12.20 5.89 6.93
CA ALA A 466 12.62 4.79 7.80
C ALA A 466 14.15 4.67 7.91
N ARG A 467 14.86 4.90 6.79
CA ARG A 467 16.33 4.96 6.80
C ARG A 467 16.87 6.13 7.59
N GLU A 468 16.31 7.33 7.40
CA GLU A 468 16.73 8.53 8.14
C GLU A 468 16.48 8.38 9.64
N LEU A 469 15.33 7.84 10.03
CA LEU A 469 15.03 7.51 11.43
C LEU A 469 16.04 6.48 11.98
N GLY A 470 16.35 5.43 11.21
CA GLY A 470 17.35 4.43 11.59
C GLY A 470 18.75 5.04 11.78
N GLU A 471 19.20 5.89 10.85
CA GLU A 471 20.49 6.60 10.94
C GLU A 471 20.52 7.55 12.15
N LEU A 472 19.43 8.27 12.42
CA LEU A 472 19.29 9.16 13.56
C LEU A 472 19.43 8.41 14.89
N ILE A 473 18.70 7.29 15.03
CA ILE A 473 18.77 6.40 16.18
C ILE A 473 20.20 5.85 16.37
N LEU A 474 20.83 5.37 15.30
CA LEU A 474 22.16 4.75 15.36
C LEU A 474 23.29 5.73 15.68
N THR A 475 23.14 7.00 15.28
CA THR A 475 24.13 8.04 15.54
C THR A 475 23.89 8.79 16.86
N GLY A 476 22.74 8.60 17.49
CA GLY A 476 22.34 9.32 18.70
C GLY A 476 22.11 10.81 18.47
N GLY A 477 21.76 11.22 17.25
CA GLY A 477 21.37 12.61 16.97
C GLY A 477 20.03 12.95 17.64
N ASP A 478 19.64 14.20 17.80
CA ASP A 478 18.38 14.57 18.48
C ASP A 478 17.15 14.43 17.56
N LEU A 479 16.04 13.88 18.06
CA LEU A 479 14.78 13.77 17.32
C LEU A 479 14.04 15.11 17.38
N ASP A 480 14.04 15.82 16.27
CA ASP A 480 13.25 17.03 16.11
C ASP A 480 11.76 16.66 15.97
N ILE A 481 11.04 16.68 17.10
CA ILE A 481 9.61 16.34 17.15
C ILE A 481 8.76 17.19 16.19
N THR A 482 9.21 18.39 15.83
CA THR A 482 8.50 19.28 14.90
C THR A 482 8.58 18.79 13.45
N LYS A 483 9.47 17.83 13.17
CA LYS A 483 9.73 17.23 11.86
C LYS A 483 9.38 15.74 11.82
N LEU A 484 8.54 15.23 12.71
CA LEU A 484 8.18 13.80 12.73
C LEU A 484 7.66 13.27 11.40
N LYS A 485 6.96 14.10 10.63
CA LYS A 485 6.50 13.75 9.27
C LYS A 485 7.63 13.49 8.27
N ASP A 486 8.84 13.96 8.54
CA ASP A 486 10.03 13.73 7.72
C ASP A 486 10.69 12.39 8.08
N TYR A 487 10.46 11.88 9.30
CA TYR A 487 11.01 10.62 9.82
C TYR A 487 10.05 9.43 9.78
N LEU A 488 8.73 9.68 9.75
CA LEU A 488 7.70 8.66 9.87
C LEU A 488 6.81 8.58 8.61
N PRO A 489 6.31 7.39 8.25
CA PRO A 489 5.29 7.25 7.21
C PRO A 489 4.07 8.11 7.52
N VAL A 490 3.59 8.87 6.53
CA VAL A 490 2.49 9.82 6.68
C VAL A 490 1.28 9.45 5.84
N ILE A 491 0.10 9.70 6.41
CA ILE A 491 -1.13 9.93 5.65
C ILE A 491 -1.45 11.42 5.76
N ASP A 492 -1.18 12.16 4.70
CA ASP A 492 -1.47 13.58 4.59
C ASP A 492 -2.55 13.82 3.53
N ASN A 493 -3.79 13.87 4.01
CA ASN A 493 -4.97 14.13 3.20
C ASN A 493 -4.96 15.52 2.54
N THR A 494 -4.10 16.43 3.01
CA THR A 494 -3.96 17.79 2.46
C THR A 494 -3.09 17.79 1.20
N THR A 495 -2.00 17.03 1.22
CA THR A 495 -1.09 16.89 0.08
C THR A 495 -1.45 15.71 -0.83
N GLY A 496 -2.33 14.83 -0.37
CA GLY A 496 -2.66 13.58 -1.05
C GLY A 496 -1.50 12.58 -1.00
N THR A 497 -0.63 12.70 0.00
CA THR A 497 0.52 11.82 0.20
C THR A 497 0.11 10.68 1.13
N TYR A 498 0.26 9.44 0.66
CA TYR A 498 -0.08 8.23 1.41
C TYR A 498 1.11 7.29 1.37
N GLU A 499 1.69 7.03 2.53
CA GLU A 499 2.93 6.27 2.62
C GLU A 499 2.75 4.90 3.28
N PHE A 500 1.56 4.59 3.81
CA PHE A 500 1.23 3.29 4.37
C PHE A 500 -0.22 2.89 4.03
N LEU A 501 -0.48 1.58 4.11
CA LEU A 501 -1.78 0.94 3.92
C LEU A 501 -2.13 0.18 5.20
N GLU A 502 -3.25 0.52 5.83
CA GLU A 502 -3.63 -0.09 7.12
C GLU A 502 -3.94 -1.57 6.95
N LYS A 503 -3.72 -2.35 8.01
CA LYS A 503 -4.02 -3.80 8.01
C LYS A 503 -5.45 -4.12 7.52
N GLY A 504 -6.45 -3.33 7.92
CA GLY A 504 -7.82 -3.52 7.46
C GLY A 504 -7.96 -3.35 5.94
N ASP A 505 -7.28 -2.35 5.37
CA ASP A 505 -7.28 -2.13 3.92
C ASP A 505 -6.51 -3.23 3.16
N VAL A 506 -5.45 -3.78 3.76
CA VAL A 506 -4.73 -4.96 3.23
C VAL A 506 -5.66 -6.17 3.16
N ASP A 507 -6.45 -6.40 4.21
CA ASP A 507 -7.42 -7.50 4.26
C ASP A 507 -8.56 -7.33 3.24
N ASP A 508 -9.01 -6.09 3.03
CA ASP A 508 -10.02 -5.77 2.01
C ASP A 508 -9.50 -6.03 0.59
N VAL A 509 -8.24 -5.69 0.32
CA VAL A 509 -7.57 -5.98 -0.96
C VAL A 509 -7.46 -7.49 -1.19
N ALA A 510 -6.94 -8.23 -0.20
CA ALA A 510 -6.79 -9.68 -0.30
C ALA A 510 -8.14 -10.37 -0.54
N SER A 511 -9.18 -9.98 0.22
CA SER A 511 -10.54 -10.53 0.07
C SER A 511 -11.12 -10.30 -1.33
N ALA A 512 -10.84 -9.15 -1.95
CA ALA A 512 -11.28 -8.87 -3.30
C ALA A 512 -10.52 -9.69 -4.35
N ILE A 513 -9.20 -9.84 -4.20
CA ILE A 513 -8.37 -10.66 -5.08
C ILE A 513 -8.83 -12.13 -5.01
N ASP A 514 -9.05 -12.67 -3.82
CA ASP A 514 -9.61 -14.02 -3.61
C ASP A 514 -10.93 -14.21 -4.38
N GLY A 515 -11.84 -13.25 -4.26
CA GLY A 515 -13.13 -13.26 -4.96
C GLY A 515 -12.97 -13.23 -6.48
N TYR A 516 -12.12 -12.36 -7.01
CA TYR A 516 -11.85 -12.27 -8.44
C TYR A 516 -11.21 -13.57 -8.96
N ASN A 517 -10.21 -14.09 -8.25
CA ASN A 517 -9.46 -15.27 -8.66
C ASN A 517 -10.32 -16.53 -8.63
N ALA A 518 -11.20 -16.67 -7.64
CA ALA A 518 -12.20 -17.74 -7.60
C ALA A 518 -13.10 -17.71 -8.85
N TYR A 519 -13.59 -16.53 -9.23
CA TYR A 519 -14.40 -16.35 -10.44
C TYR A 519 -13.61 -16.66 -11.72
N LEU A 520 -12.42 -16.09 -11.90
CA LEU A 520 -11.59 -16.30 -13.09
C LEU A 520 -11.21 -17.78 -13.30
N LYS A 521 -10.92 -18.49 -12.20
CA LYS A 521 -10.61 -19.91 -12.24
C LYS A 521 -11.81 -20.75 -12.67
N GLN A 522 -13.01 -20.39 -12.19
CA GLN A 522 -14.26 -21.02 -12.60
C GLN A 522 -14.52 -20.78 -14.10
N GLU A 523 -14.43 -19.53 -14.57
CA GLU A 523 -14.61 -19.18 -15.99
C GLU A 523 -13.60 -19.89 -16.90
N ALA A 524 -12.34 -20.00 -16.49
CA ALA A 524 -11.32 -20.72 -17.25
C ALA A 524 -11.67 -22.22 -17.40
N SER A 525 -12.21 -22.83 -16.34
CA SER A 525 -12.67 -24.21 -16.36
C SER A 525 -13.87 -24.38 -17.29
N ASP A 526 -14.92 -23.59 -17.09
CA ASP A 526 -16.21 -23.72 -17.79
C ASP A 526 -16.07 -23.44 -19.29
N ARG A 527 -15.22 -22.48 -19.66
CA ARG A 527 -14.97 -22.10 -21.06
C ARG A 527 -13.88 -22.92 -21.73
N GLY A 528 -13.21 -23.80 -20.98
CA GLY A 528 -12.13 -24.61 -21.53
C GLY A 528 -10.91 -23.78 -21.95
N LEU A 529 -10.57 -22.73 -21.19
CA LEU A 529 -9.41 -21.86 -21.43
C LEU A 529 -8.19 -22.34 -20.64
N ALA A 530 -7.00 -21.88 -21.05
CA ALA A 530 -5.78 -22.02 -20.25
C ALA A 530 -5.83 -21.06 -19.06
N TYR A 531 -5.17 -21.41 -17.96
CA TYR A 531 -5.18 -20.63 -16.73
C TYR A 531 -3.76 -20.49 -16.19
N VAL A 532 -3.37 -19.26 -15.83
CA VAL A 532 -2.10 -18.95 -15.16
C VAL A 532 -2.41 -18.41 -13.78
N ASP A 533 -1.84 -19.06 -12.77
CA ASP A 533 -1.97 -18.67 -11.37
C ASP A 533 -0.86 -17.69 -10.98
N THR A 534 -1.01 -16.44 -11.40
CA THR A 534 -0.08 -15.34 -11.10
C THR A 534 -0.05 -14.95 -9.62
N GLU A 535 -1.11 -15.23 -8.86
CA GLU A 535 -1.12 -15.12 -7.39
C GLU A 535 -0.13 -16.09 -6.76
N ALA A 536 -0.21 -17.38 -7.10
CA ALA A 536 0.74 -18.37 -6.61
C ALA A 536 2.19 -18.06 -7.05
N ILE A 537 2.37 -17.57 -8.29
CA ILE A 537 3.69 -17.15 -8.79
C ILE A 537 4.24 -15.96 -7.98
N MET A 538 3.41 -14.96 -7.67
CA MET A 538 3.83 -13.81 -6.86
C MET A 538 4.22 -14.25 -5.45
N SER A 539 3.40 -15.10 -4.83
CA SER A 539 3.62 -15.62 -3.49
C SER A 539 4.90 -16.46 -3.42
N GLU A 540 5.17 -17.31 -4.41
CA GLU A 540 6.45 -18.05 -4.49
C GLU A 540 7.65 -17.09 -4.67
N ALA A 541 7.51 -16.05 -5.50
CA ALA A 541 8.55 -15.04 -5.67
C ALA A 541 8.78 -14.23 -4.37
N HIS A 542 7.74 -14.04 -3.57
CA HIS A 542 7.78 -13.36 -2.28
C HIS A 542 8.45 -14.23 -1.22
N ASP A 543 8.07 -15.51 -1.13
CA ASP A 543 8.43 -16.47 -0.08
C ASP A 543 9.72 -17.24 -0.35
N GLY A 544 10.75 -16.55 -0.87
CA GLY A 544 12.10 -17.10 -1.05
C GLY A 544 12.56 -17.23 -2.50
N GLY A 545 11.65 -17.00 -3.45
CA GLY A 545 12.01 -16.78 -4.85
C GLY A 545 11.87 -17.99 -5.75
N ILE A 546 11.60 -17.71 -7.02
CA ILE A 546 11.52 -18.70 -8.09
C ILE A 546 12.91 -18.87 -8.72
N ILE A 547 13.39 -20.10 -8.87
CA ILE A 547 14.69 -20.36 -9.54
C ILE A 547 14.46 -20.85 -10.96
N ILE A 548 14.88 -20.06 -11.96
CA ILE A 548 14.79 -20.41 -13.37
C ILE A 548 16.17 -20.27 -14.01
N ASP A 549 16.68 -21.35 -14.62
CA ASP A 549 18.00 -21.42 -15.25
C ASP A 549 19.14 -20.90 -14.34
N GLY A 550 19.06 -21.21 -13.04
CA GLY A 550 20.07 -20.81 -12.04
C GLY A 550 20.00 -19.34 -11.60
N VAL A 551 19.00 -18.59 -12.04
CA VAL A 551 18.73 -17.22 -11.58
C VAL A 551 17.53 -17.23 -10.64
N THR A 552 17.67 -16.59 -9.48
CA THR A 552 16.58 -16.40 -8.52
C THR A 552 15.79 -15.14 -8.84
N TYR A 553 14.47 -15.27 -8.90
CA TYR A 553 13.51 -14.20 -9.11
C TYR A 553 12.72 -13.99 -7.82
N THR A 554 12.81 -12.80 -7.25
CA THR A 554 12.09 -12.43 -6.02
C THR A 554 11.34 -11.11 -6.20
N THR A 555 10.44 -10.82 -5.27
CA THR A 555 9.79 -9.50 -5.17
C THR A 555 10.70 -8.41 -4.60
N THR A 556 11.95 -8.74 -4.25
CA THR A 556 12.91 -7.78 -3.69
C THR A 556 13.22 -6.66 -4.68
N TYR A 557 13.01 -5.41 -4.27
CA TYR A 557 13.27 -4.24 -5.10
C TYR A 557 14.73 -4.16 -5.56
N LEU A 558 14.93 -3.84 -6.85
CA LEU A 558 16.21 -3.71 -7.56
C LEU A 558 17.04 -4.99 -7.74
N SER A 559 17.08 -5.89 -6.76
CA SER A 559 17.93 -7.09 -6.78
C SER A 559 17.18 -8.39 -7.09
N GLY A 560 15.85 -8.38 -7.01
CA GLY A 560 15.01 -9.57 -7.20
C GLY A 560 14.79 -9.98 -8.65
N ASN A 561 15.33 -9.25 -9.64
CA ASN A 561 15.16 -9.50 -11.08
C ASN A 561 13.72 -9.35 -11.64
N LEU A 562 12.68 -9.40 -10.81
CA LEU A 562 11.28 -9.44 -11.23
C LEU A 562 10.66 -8.05 -11.45
N PHE A 563 10.79 -7.15 -10.46
CA PHE A 563 10.21 -5.80 -10.50
C PHE A 563 11.20 -4.73 -10.98
N SER A 564 10.67 -3.79 -11.76
CA SER A 564 11.37 -2.65 -12.33
C SER A 564 11.59 -1.53 -11.32
N LEU A 565 12.19 -0.42 -11.76
CA LEU A 565 12.52 0.72 -10.88
C LEU A 565 11.31 1.39 -10.23
N ASP A 566 10.08 1.14 -10.68
CA ASP A 566 8.88 1.66 -10.01
C ASP A 566 8.35 0.73 -8.89
N GLY A 567 8.89 -0.47 -8.77
CA GLY A 567 8.50 -1.46 -7.76
C GLY A 567 7.10 -2.05 -7.94
N ALA A 568 6.39 -1.74 -9.01
CA ALA A 568 5.03 -2.21 -9.27
C ALA A 568 4.91 -2.98 -10.59
N HIS A 569 5.68 -2.58 -11.61
CA HIS A 569 5.71 -3.24 -12.91
C HIS A 569 6.90 -4.17 -13.04
N LEU A 570 6.75 -5.18 -13.89
CA LEU A 570 7.80 -6.14 -14.16
C LEU A 570 8.93 -5.52 -14.97
N THR A 571 10.14 -6.03 -14.77
CA THR A 571 11.25 -5.80 -15.69
C THR A 571 10.96 -6.48 -17.04
N GLN A 572 11.71 -6.13 -18.08
CA GLN A 572 11.61 -6.84 -19.37
C GLN A 572 11.90 -8.34 -19.22
N ARG A 573 12.81 -8.69 -18.31
CA ARG A 573 13.04 -10.08 -17.89
C ARG A 573 11.84 -10.68 -17.14
N GLY A 574 11.21 -9.95 -16.23
CA GLY A 574 9.99 -10.39 -15.55
C GLY A 574 8.84 -10.66 -16.53
N TYR A 575 8.71 -9.86 -17.59
CA TYR A 575 7.76 -10.14 -18.67
C TYR A 575 8.07 -11.44 -19.43
N ALA A 576 9.34 -11.78 -19.64
CA ALA A 576 9.72 -13.06 -20.22
C ALA A 576 9.37 -14.24 -19.30
N VAL A 577 9.52 -14.09 -17.97
CA VAL A 577 9.10 -15.10 -16.98
C VAL A 577 7.59 -15.33 -17.04
N ILE A 578 6.77 -14.28 -17.01
CA ILE A 578 5.31 -14.41 -17.16
C ILE A 578 4.94 -14.97 -18.54
N GLY A 579 5.66 -14.59 -19.59
CA GLY A 579 5.53 -15.16 -20.92
C GLY A 579 5.70 -16.69 -20.92
N ASN A 580 6.72 -17.20 -20.21
CA ASN A 580 6.95 -18.64 -20.07
C ASN A 580 5.83 -19.35 -19.30
N TYR A 581 5.40 -18.83 -18.15
CA TYR A 581 4.26 -19.40 -17.43
C TYR A 581 2.99 -19.44 -18.29
N THR A 582 2.78 -18.40 -19.11
CA THR A 582 1.66 -18.36 -20.05
C THR A 582 1.80 -19.41 -21.15
N LEU A 583 2.97 -19.53 -21.78
CA LEU A 583 3.25 -20.56 -22.79
C LEU A 583 3.11 -21.97 -22.22
N GLN A 584 3.54 -22.20 -20.98
CA GLN A 584 3.38 -23.48 -20.28
C GLN A 584 1.91 -23.80 -20.04
N ALA A 585 1.10 -22.84 -19.61
CA ALA A 585 -0.34 -23.03 -19.44
C ALA A 585 -1.03 -23.35 -20.78
N ILE A 586 -0.64 -22.68 -21.87
CA ILE A 586 -1.15 -22.96 -23.23
C ILE A 586 -0.77 -24.38 -23.65
N ASN A 587 0.52 -24.75 -23.51
CA ASN A 587 1.01 -26.09 -23.84
C ASN A 587 0.28 -27.17 -23.03
N ALA A 588 0.08 -26.96 -21.72
CA ALA A 588 -0.62 -27.88 -20.84
C ALA A 588 -2.10 -28.01 -21.17
N LYS A 589 -2.79 -26.89 -21.44
CA LYS A 589 -4.24 -26.89 -21.71
C LYS A 589 -4.58 -27.53 -23.05
N TYR A 590 -3.82 -27.19 -24.08
CA TYR A 590 -4.15 -27.52 -25.46
C TYR A 590 -3.30 -28.68 -26.02
N GLY A 591 -2.32 -29.19 -25.25
CA GLY A 591 -1.36 -30.15 -25.78
C GLY A 591 -0.46 -29.55 -26.89
N ALA A 592 -0.28 -28.22 -26.87
CA ALA A 592 0.63 -27.53 -27.77
C ALA A 592 2.10 -27.76 -27.36
N LYS A 593 3.01 -27.49 -28.28
CA LYS A 593 4.46 -27.52 -28.07
C LYS A 593 5.06 -26.21 -28.58
N LEU A 594 4.78 -25.13 -27.86
CA LEU A 594 5.31 -23.80 -28.13
C LEU A 594 6.71 -23.62 -27.50
N PRO A 595 7.69 -23.06 -28.24
CA PRO A 595 9.02 -22.76 -27.72
C PRO A 595 8.95 -21.82 -26.51
N GLN A 596 9.74 -22.12 -25.47
CA GLN A 596 9.91 -21.25 -24.31
C GLN A 596 10.87 -20.09 -24.64
N ILE A 597 10.71 -18.99 -23.93
CA ILE A 597 11.52 -17.77 -24.02
C ILE A 597 12.75 -17.94 -23.12
N GLN A 598 13.95 -17.60 -23.60
CA GLN A 598 15.13 -17.51 -22.73
C GLN A 598 15.11 -16.18 -21.96
N GLN A 599 14.54 -16.18 -20.76
CA GLN A 599 14.34 -14.99 -19.93
C GLN A 599 15.63 -14.25 -19.60
N ASN A 600 16.76 -14.95 -19.48
CA ASN A 600 18.03 -14.32 -19.11
C ASN A 600 18.63 -13.43 -20.22
N ASP A 601 18.11 -13.52 -21.45
CA ASP A 601 18.51 -12.66 -22.58
C ASP A 601 17.96 -11.23 -22.45
N PHE A 602 17.02 -10.99 -21.53
CA PHE A 602 16.36 -9.70 -21.35
C PHE A 602 16.96 -8.90 -20.17
N PRO A 603 16.98 -7.56 -20.26
CA PRO A 603 17.51 -6.70 -19.21
C PRO A 603 16.60 -6.61 -17.99
N VAL A 604 17.20 -6.32 -16.83
CA VAL A 604 16.50 -6.07 -15.54
C VAL A 604 16.28 -4.58 -15.31
N VAL A 605 17.18 -3.72 -15.80
CA VAL A 605 17.09 -2.26 -15.71
C VAL A 605 17.49 -1.67 -17.06
N GLU A 606 16.77 -0.65 -17.53
CA GLU A 606 17.25 0.14 -18.68
C GLU A 606 18.49 0.96 -18.29
N THR A 607 19.64 0.62 -18.85
CA THR A 607 20.94 1.27 -18.55
C THR A 607 21.39 2.28 -19.59
N THR A 608 20.58 2.53 -20.63
CA THR A 608 20.95 3.41 -21.76
C THR A 608 19.86 4.40 -22.10
N VAL A 609 20.26 5.67 -22.28
CA VAL A 609 19.49 6.68 -23.02
C VAL A 609 19.08 6.07 -24.38
N VAL A 610 17.78 6.07 -24.66
CA VAL A 610 17.16 5.45 -25.84
C VAL A 610 17.93 5.79 -27.13
N PRO A 611 18.35 4.80 -27.94
CA PRO A 611 18.84 5.07 -29.29
C PRO A 611 17.70 5.62 -30.15
N THR A 612 18.00 6.64 -30.96
CA THR A 612 17.07 7.18 -31.97
C THR A 612 16.41 6.04 -32.74
N PRO A 613 15.07 5.98 -32.84
CA PRO A 613 14.39 4.95 -33.61
C PRO A 613 14.96 4.90 -35.02
N ALA A 614 15.32 3.70 -35.49
CA ALA A 614 15.56 3.51 -36.91
C ALA A 614 14.28 3.93 -37.64
N ALA A 615 14.43 4.79 -38.65
CA ALA A 615 13.31 5.22 -39.48
C ALA A 615 12.55 3.99 -39.99
N ALA A 616 11.22 4.04 -39.88
CA ALA A 616 10.33 3.03 -40.40
C ALA A 616 10.61 2.79 -41.89
N ASN A 617 10.73 1.52 -42.28
CA ASN A 617 10.49 1.09 -43.66
C ASN A 617 9.06 0.57 -43.74
#